data_AF-A0AAF0Q789-F1
#
_entry.id   AF-A0AAF0Q789-F1
#
_cell.length_a   1.000
_cell.length_b   1.000
_cell.length_c   1.000
_cell.angle_alpha   90.00
_cell.angle_beta   90.00
_cell.angle_gamma   90.00
#
_symmetry.space_group_name_H-M   'P 1'
#
loop_
_entity.id
_entity.type
_entity.pdbx_description
1 polymer ?
#
loop_
_entity_poly.entity_id
_entity_poly.type
_entity_poly.pdbx_seq_one_letter_code
_entity_poly.pdbx_strand_id
1 'polypeptide(L)'
;MSEDVFVKIQAPLKDDSIPEISLPSDLVDADGFLFGFPTRFGCMAGQMKALFDSTGNLWKEQKLAGKPAGFFVSSGSQGGGQETTAWTAITQLAHHGMLFVPIGYTFGAGMFDMDTVRGGSPYGAGVFAGDGSREATEVELALAEYQGKYMATIVKKLVHG
;
A
#
# COMPACT_ATOMS: atom_id res chain seq x y z
N MET A 1 18.65 1.01 8.70
CA MET A 1 18.80 2.44 9.09
C MET A 1 19.18 2.48 10.56
N SER A 2 19.91 3.49 11.05
CA SER A 2 20.22 3.57 12.49
C SER A 2 18.99 3.99 13.30
N GLU A 3 18.93 3.57 14.57
CA GLU A 3 17.86 3.95 15.51
C GLU A 3 17.67 5.47 15.62
N ASP A 4 18.76 6.23 15.57
CA ASP A 4 18.74 7.70 15.58
C ASP A 4 17.91 8.32 14.46
N VAL A 5 17.80 7.63 13.31
CA VAL A 5 16.99 8.14 12.19
C VAL A 5 15.52 7.92 12.46
N PHE A 6 15.12 6.77 13.02
CA PHE A 6 13.72 6.48 13.37
C PHE A 6 13.16 7.50 14.37
N VAL A 7 13.95 7.83 15.40
CA VAL A 7 13.60 8.86 16.39
C VAL A 7 13.40 10.23 15.73
N LYS A 8 14.29 10.61 14.81
CA LYS A 8 14.20 11.92 14.12
C LYS A 8 13.01 12.04 13.19
N ILE A 9 12.55 10.94 12.59
CA ILE A 9 11.40 10.95 11.67
C ILE A 9 10.09 10.55 12.35
N GLN A 10 10.10 10.37 13.68
CA GLN A 10 8.95 9.92 14.47
C GLN A 10 8.31 8.62 13.94
N ALA A 11 9.11 7.76 13.31
CA ALA A 11 8.64 6.47 12.84
C ALA A 11 8.77 5.46 14.00
N PRO A 12 7.74 4.64 14.26
CA PRO A 12 7.86 3.55 15.22
C PRO A 12 8.98 2.61 14.78
N LEU A 13 9.67 2.02 15.76
CA LEU A 13 10.60 0.95 15.49
C LEU A 13 9.86 -0.21 14.82
N LYS A 14 10.57 -0.90 13.94
CA LYS A 14 10.06 -2.12 13.31
C LYS A 14 9.70 -3.11 14.42
N ASP A 15 8.53 -3.74 14.29
CA ASP A 15 8.19 -4.91 15.09
C ASP A 15 8.99 -6.11 14.57
N ASP A 16 9.89 -6.65 15.39
CA ASP A 16 10.74 -7.78 15.03
C ASP A 16 9.96 -9.07 14.74
N SER A 17 8.68 -9.15 15.13
CA SER A 17 7.80 -10.25 14.75
C SER A 17 7.39 -10.21 13.28
N ILE A 18 7.55 -9.06 12.60
CA ILE A 18 7.25 -8.90 11.18
C ILE A 18 8.52 -9.21 10.36
N PRO A 19 8.51 -10.26 9.52
CA PRO A 19 9.66 -10.61 8.70
C PRO A 19 10.09 -9.46 7.78
N GLU A 20 11.41 -9.28 7.64
CA GLU A 20 11.94 -8.36 6.62
C GLU A 20 12.05 -9.06 5.28
N ILE A 21 11.62 -8.36 4.23
CA ILE A 21 12.00 -8.69 2.87
C ILE A 21 13.31 -7.97 2.60
N SER A 22 14.40 -8.75 2.53
CA SER A 22 15.77 -8.22 2.41
C SER A 22 16.25 -8.17 0.96
N LEU A 23 15.73 -9.07 0.13
CA LEU A 23 16.05 -9.16 -1.29
C LEU A 23 14.78 -9.06 -2.12
N PRO A 24 14.84 -8.44 -3.32
CA PRO A 24 13.70 -8.41 -4.23
C PRO A 24 13.18 -9.81 -4.57
N SER A 25 14.07 -10.82 -4.64
CA SER A 25 13.71 -12.22 -4.89
C SER A 25 12.73 -12.80 -3.88
N ASP A 26 12.76 -12.33 -2.64
CA ASP A 26 11.91 -12.88 -1.56
C ASP A 26 10.43 -12.51 -1.79
N LEU A 27 10.14 -11.53 -2.67
CA LEU A 27 8.77 -11.24 -3.11
C LEU A 27 8.10 -12.45 -3.75
N VAL A 28 8.85 -13.37 -4.37
CA VAL A 28 8.27 -14.53 -5.07
C VAL A 28 7.52 -15.46 -4.11
N ASP A 29 7.93 -15.50 -2.85
CA ASP A 29 7.36 -16.39 -1.83
C ASP A 29 6.00 -15.91 -1.32
N ALA A 30 5.64 -14.64 -1.54
CA ALA A 30 4.35 -14.09 -1.10
C ALA A 30 3.22 -14.47 -2.07
N ASP A 31 2.06 -14.85 -1.54
CA ASP A 31 0.88 -15.18 -2.33
C ASP A 31 0.14 -13.95 -2.86
N GLY A 32 0.36 -12.78 -2.25
CA GLY A 32 -0.23 -11.50 -2.65
C GLY A 32 0.34 -10.35 -1.83
N PHE A 33 0.04 -9.12 -2.25
CA PHE A 33 0.70 -7.93 -1.71
C PHE A 33 -0.26 -6.80 -1.38
N LEU A 34 0.05 -6.09 -0.29
CA LEU A 34 -0.41 -4.73 -0.06
C LEU A 34 0.82 -3.84 0.11
N PHE A 35 1.07 -2.98 -0.88
CA PHE A 35 2.21 -2.06 -0.82
C PHE A 35 1.79 -0.74 -0.17
N GLY A 36 2.43 -0.42 0.95
CA GLY A 36 2.21 0.81 1.70
C GLY A 36 3.29 1.85 1.45
N PHE A 37 2.93 3.07 1.10
CA PHE A 37 3.91 4.15 0.95
C PHE A 37 3.30 5.55 1.07
N PRO A 38 4.06 6.53 1.60
CA PRO A 38 3.61 7.91 1.61
C PRO A 38 3.67 8.51 0.21
N THR A 39 2.80 9.48 -0.05
CA THR A 39 2.85 10.30 -1.26
C THR A 39 4.10 11.17 -1.29
N ARG A 40 4.66 11.31 -2.49
CA ARG A 40 5.60 12.36 -2.85
C ARG A 40 5.08 12.99 -4.14
N PHE A 41 4.42 14.13 -3.99
CA PHE A 41 3.84 14.91 -5.09
C PHE A 41 2.89 14.10 -6.00
N GLY A 42 2.05 13.24 -5.41
CA GLY A 42 1.09 12.41 -6.17
C GLY A 42 1.68 11.14 -6.76
N CYS A 43 2.90 10.77 -6.39
CA CYS A 43 3.58 9.54 -6.78
C CYS A 43 4.08 8.78 -5.53
N MET A 44 4.49 7.53 -5.71
CA MET A 44 5.16 6.76 -4.65
C MET A 44 6.46 7.42 -4.20
N ALA A 45 6.83 7.20 -2.92
CA ALA A 45 8.12 7.64 -2.42
C ALA A 45 9.30 6.95 -3.14
N GLY A 46 10.44 7.62 -3.21
CA GLY A 46 11.64 7.13 -3.91
C GLY A 46 12.13 5.77 -3.41
N GLN A 47 11.96 5.47 -2.12
CA GLN A 47 12.30 4.19 -1.52
C GLN A 47 11.46 3.04 -2.11
N MET A 48 10.15 3.25 -2.29
CA MET A 48 9.28 2.26 -2.93
C MET A 48 9.62 2.13 -4.42
N LYS A 49 9.93 3.24 -5.09
CA LYS A 49 10.35 3.20 -6.49
C LYS A 49 11.65 2.42 -6.67
N ALA A 50 12.61 2.58 -5.76
CA ALA A 50 13.87 1.84 -5.75
C ALA A 50 13.66 0.33 -5.58
N LEU A 51 12.69 -0.09 -4.75
CA LEU A 51 12.28 -1.50 -4.67
C LEU A 51 11.84 -2.01 -6.05
N PHE A 52 10.88 -1.36 -6.70
CA PHE A 52 10.43 -1.76 -8.04
C PHE A 52 11.52 -1.64 -9.13
N ASP A 53 12.47 -0.72 -9.01
CA ASP A 53 13.62 -0.68 -9.95
C ASP A 53 14.56 -1.87 -9.78
N SER A 54 14.62 -2.44 -8.57
CA SER A 54 15.44 -3.61 -8.28
C SER A 54 14.81 -4.96 -8.69
N THR A 55 13.55 -4.98 -9.14
CA THR A 55 12.83 -6.20 -9.54
C THR A 55 12.95 -6.54 -11.03
N GLY A 56 13.90 -5.94 -11.76
CA GLY A 56 14.05 -6.13 -13.21
C GLY A 56 14.18 -7.60 -13.66
N ASN A 57 14.88 -8.44 -12.89
CA ASN A 57 14.96 -9.88 -13.20
C ASN A 57 13.63 -10.60 -12.98
N LEU A 58 12.89 -10.27 -11.92
CA LEU A 58 11.56 -10.84 -11.65
C LEU A 58 10.56 -10.44 -12.73
N TRP A 59 10.65 -9.21 -13.23
CA TRP A 59 9.88 -8.74 -14.37
C TRP A 59 10.22 -9.54 -15.63
N LYS A 60 11.52 -9.66 -15.96
CA LYS A 60 11.96 -10.40 -17.14
C LYS A 60 11.48 -11.85 -17.14
N GLU A 61 11.49 -12.50 -15.98
CA GLU A 61 11.08 -13.88 -15.80
C GLU A 61 9.59 -14.04 -15.44
N GLN A 62 8.83 -12.93 -15.35
CA GLN A 62 7.41 -12.89 -15.00
C GLN A 62 7.08 -13.60 -13.67
N LYS A 63 8.00 -13.56 -12.69
CA LYS A 63 7.86 -14.28 -11.41
C LYS A 63 6.75 -13.76 -10.49
N LEU A 64 6.30 -12.54 -10.72
CA LEU A 64 5.20 -11.92 -9.96
C LEU A 64 3.86 -11.96 -10.72
N ALA A 65 3.83 -12.48 -11.95
CA ALA A 65 2.63 -12.49 -12.76
C ALA A 65 1.51 -13.32 -12.10
N GLY A 66 0.27 -12.82 -12.18
CA GLY A 66 -0.91 -13.46 -11.59
C GLY A 66 -1.07 -13.25 -10.08
N LYS A 67 -0.04 -12.75 -9.36
CA LYS A 67 -0.16 -12.48 -7.92
C LYS A 67 -1.06 -11.24 -7.70
N PRO A 68 -2.09 -11.33 -6.83
CA PRO A 68 -2.90 -10.18 -6.46
C PRO A 68 -2.11 -9.14 -5.67
N ALA A 69 -2.32 -7.87 -5.99
CA ALA A 69 -1.63 -6.76 -5.34
C ALA A 69 -2.52 -5.51 -5.23
N GLY A 70 -2.36 -4.76 -4.15
CA GLY A 70 -3.06 -3.51 -3.90
C GLY A 70 -2.17 -2.50 -3.18
N PHE A 71 -2.73 -1.32 -2.91
CA PHE A 71 -2.01 -0.19 -2.35
C PHE A 71 -2.72 0.40 -1.14
N PHE A 72 -1.94 0.94 -0.21
CA PHE A 72 -2.44 1.88 0.79
C PHE A 72 -1.45 3.04 0.93
N VAL A 73 -1.97 4.24 1.21
CA VAL A 73 -1.20 5.48 1.07
C VAL A 73 -1.33 6.40 2.28
N SER A 74 -0.37 7.31 2.43
CA SER A 74 -0.47 8.43 3.36
C SER A 74 -0.18 9.73 2.63
N SER A 75 -1.00 10.77 2.82
CA SER A 75 -0.77 12.10 2.28
C SER A 75 -0.78 13.19 3.35
N GLY A 76 -0.12 14.31 3.08
CA GLY A 76 -0.13 15.45 4.01
C GLY A 76 -1.50 16.15 4.05
N SER A 77 -2.22 16.20 2.93
CA SER A 77 -3.48 16.94 2.80
C SER A 77 -4.52 16.18 1.97
N GLN A 78 -5.78 16.64 2.04
CA GLN A 78 -6.94 16.03 1.38
C GLN A 78 -6.76 15.85 -0.13
N GLY A 79 -6.37 16.92 -0.83
CA GLY A 79 -6.08 16.89 -2.27
C GLY A 79 -4.63 16.51 -2.61
N GLY A 80 -3.79 16.21 -1.61
CA GLY A 80 -2.35 16.03 -1.74
C GLY A 80 -1.92 14.70 -2.36
N GLY A 81 -2.72 14.14 -3.27
CA GLY A 81 -2.40 12.92 -4.01
C GLY A 81 -2.89 11.61 -3.39
N GLN A 82 -3.97 11.63 -2.60
CA GLN A 82 -4.57 10.39 -2.05
C GLN A 82 -4.93 9.35 -3.12
N GLU A 83 -5.44 9.81 -4.27
CA GLU A 83 -5.83 8.93 -5.36
C GLU A 83 -4.68 8.72 -6.34
N THR A 84 -4.03 9.80 -6.75
CA THR A 84 -2.99 9.78 -7.79
C THR A 84 -1.77 8.96 -7.39
N THR A 85 -1.43 8.91 -6.10
CA THR A 85 -0.31 8.11 -5.59
C THR A 85 -0.53 6.61 -5.83
N ALA A 86 -1.74 6.11 -5.56
CA ALA A 86 -2.08 4.72 -5.83
C ALA A 86 -2.23 4.49 -7.35
N TRP A 87 -2.92 5.39 -8.06
CA TRP A 87 -3.15 5.27 -9.50
C TRP A 87 -1.84 5.21 -10.29
N THR A 88 -0.89 6.11 -10.04
CA THR A 88 0.41 6.11 -10.74
C THR A 88 1.23 4.85 -10.41
N ALA A 89 1.03 4.23 -9.24
CA ALA A 89 1.69 2.99 -8.86
C ALA A 89 1.13 1.75 -9.59
N ILE A 90 -0.12 1.78 -10.08
CA ILE A 90 -0.74 0.67 -10.83
C ILE A 90 0.12 0.26 -12.03
N THR A 91 0.83 1.21 -12.65
CA THR A 91 1.73 0.91 -13.78
C THR A 91 2.79 -0.14 -13.42
N GLN A 92 3.30 -0.15 -12.18
CA GLN A 92 4.28 -1.13 -11.74
C GLN A 92 3.68 -2.54 -11.71
N LEU A 93 2.45 -2.68 -11.20
CA LEU A 93 1.73 -3.95 -11.19
C LEU A 93 1.46 -4.46 -12.61
N ALA A 94 0.99 -3.57 -13.48
CA ALA A 94 0.67 -3.90 -14.86
C ALA A 94 1.89 -4.44 -15.62
N HIS A 95 3.05 -3.79 -15.47
CA HIS A 95 4.30 -4.25 -16.10
C HIS A 95 4.78 -5.60 -15.55
N HIS A 96 4.58 -5.86 -14.25
CA HIS A 96 4.90 -7.15 -13.62
C HIS A 96 3.86 -8.26 -13.88
N GLY A 97 2.75 -7.97 -14.56
CA GLY A 97 1.67 -8.93 -14.78
C GLY A 97 0.87 -9.26 -13.52
N MET A 98 0.96 -8.43 -12.47
CA MET A 98 0.25 -8.61 -11.21
C MET A 98 -1.22 -8.21 -11.35
N LEU A 99 -2.09 -8.82 -10.55
CA LEU A 99 -3.53 -8.51 -10.58
C LEU A 99 -3.82 -7.38 -9.60
N PHE A 100 -4.17 -6.19 -10.12
CA PHE A 100 -4.56 -5.08 -9.26
C PHE A 100 -5.91 -5.37 -8.57
N VAL A 101 -5.92 -5.38 -7.24
CA VAL A 101 -7.10 -5.56 -6.40
C VAL A 101 -7.41 -4.24 -5.69
N PRO A 102 -8.32 -3.40 -6.23
CA PRO A 102 -8.80 -2.20 -5.55
C PRO A 102 -9.77 -2.55 -4.42
N ILE A 103 -9.99 -1.62 -3.48
CA ILE A 103 -11.08 -1.74 -2.52
C ILE A 103 -12.43 -1.51 -3.23
N GLY A 104 -12.47 -0.61 -4.20
CA GLY A 104 -13.74 -0.14 -4.75
C GLY A 104 -14.60 0.52 -3.67
N TYR A 105 -15.92 0.42 -3.79
CA TYR A 105 -16.87 0.90 -2.78
C TYR A 105 -17.30 -0.20 -1.79
N THR A 106 -16.50 -1.27 -1.65
CA THR A 106 -16.91 -2.48 -0.91
C THR A 106 -16.90 -2.31 0.62
N PHE A 107 -16.31 -1.22 1.13
CA PHE A 107 -16.44 -0.77 2.53
C PHE A 107 -17.83 -0.14 2.84
N GLY A 108 -18.76 -0.16 1.88
CA GLY A 108 -20.17 0.17 2.09
C GLY A 108 -20.39 1.63 2.45
N ALA A 109 -21.27 1.89 3.42
CA ALA A 109 -21.66 3.24 3.81
C ALA A 109 -20.47 4.13 4.22
N GLY A 110 -19.39 3.55 4.77
CA GLY A 110 -18.19 4.30 5.13
C GLY A 110 -17.47 4.95 3.93
N MET A 111 -17.72 4.48 2.70
CA MET A 111 -17.19 5.10 1.49
C MET A 111 -17.91 6.40 1.12
N PHE A 112 -19.13 6.60 1.62
CA PHE A 112 -19.99 7.75 1.34
C PHE A 112 -20.08 8.74 2.51
N ASP A 113 -19.40 8.45 3.63
CA ASP A 113 -19.32 9.36 4.76
C ASP A 113 -18.61 10.66 4.35
N MET A 114 -19.28 11.78 4.61
CA MET A 114 -18.82 13.15 4.36
C MET A 114 -18.79 14.00 5.64
N ASP A 115 -19.17 13.43 6.79
CA ASP A 115 -19.22 14.13 8.07
C ASP A 115 -17.83 14.23 8.71
N THR A 116 -16.92 13.33 8.34
CA THR A 116 -15.56 13.29 8.85
C THR A 116 -14.51 13.36 7.74
N VAL A 117 -13.44 14.11 7.98
CA VAL A 117 -12.28 14.13 7.07
C VAL A 117 -11.49 12.84 7.25
N ARG A 118 -11.53 11.97 6.24
CA ARG A 118 -10.78 10.72 6.19
C ARG A 118 -10.00 10.54 4.89
N GLY A 119 -8.89 9.83 4.98
CA GLY A 119 -8.17 9.32 3.83
C GLY A 119 -8.84 8.11 3.20
N GLY A 120 -8.21 7.64 2.12
CA GLY A 120 -8.64 6.46 1.39
C GLY A 120 -9.67 6.74 0.29
N SER A 121 -9.60 5.92 -0.75
CA SER A 121 -10.39 6.03 -1.97
C SER A 121 -10.71 4.64 -2.52
N PRO A 122 -11.49 4.51 -3.61
CA PRO A 122 -11.70 3.22 -4.26
C PRO A 122 -10.40 2.51 -4.68
N TYR A 123 -9.29 3.24 -4.83
CA TYR A 123 -7.99 2.69 -5.21
C TYR A 123 -7.24 2.00 -4.07
N GLY A 124 -7.61 2.27 -2.81
CA GLY A 124 -6.89 1.76 -1.64
C GLY A 124 -7.19 2.56 -0.37
N ALA A 125 -6.86 1.98 0.79
CA ALA A 125 -6.98 2.66 2.07
C ALA A 125 -5.97 3.80 2.13
N GLY A 126 -6.25 4.81 2.95
CA GLY A 126 -5.32 5.90 3.13
C GLY A 126 -5.57 6.68 4.39
N VAL A 127 -4.54 7.41 4.80
CA VAL A 127 -4.54 8.27 5.99
C VAL A 127 -4.08 9.67 5.63
N PHE A 128 -4.45 10.66 6.44
CA PHE A 128 -3.86 11.98 6.40
C PHE A 128 -2.86 12.19 7.54
N ALA A 129 -1.65 12.61 7.21
CA ALA A 129 -0.61 12.91 8.18
C ALA A 129 -0.60 14.39 8.62
N GLY A 130 -1.24 15.30 7.87
CA GLY A 130 -1.17 16.73 8.14
C GLY A 130 0.27 17.25 7.99
N ASP A 131 0.78 17.89 9.05
CA ASP A 131 2.17 18.30 9.22
C ASP A 131 3.09 17.17 9.74
N GLY A 132 2.55 15.97 9.90
CA GLY A 132 3.21 14.81 10.51
C GLY A 132 2.65 14.46 11.89
N SER A 133 1.86 15.33 12.51
CA SER A 133 1.30 15.11 13.85
C SER A 133 -0.06 14.41 13.87
N ARG A 134 -0.78 14.35 12.74
CA ARG A 134 -2.11 13.72 12.70
C ARG A 134 -1.97 12.19 12.64
N GLU A 135 -2.56 11.54 13.63
CA GLU A 135 -2.68 10.08 13.66
C GLU A 135 -3.84 9.59 12.78
N ALA A 136 -3.78 8.30 12.42
CA ALA A 136 -4.86 7.65 11.69
C ALA A 136 -6.14 7.63 12.52
N THR A 137 -7.27 8.02 11.92
CA THR A 137 -8.57 7.96 12.62
C THR A 137 -9.11 6.53 12.65
N GLU A 138 -10.06 6.27 13.54
CA GLU A 138 -10.74 4.97 13.62
C GLU A 138 -11.34 4.54 12.27
N VAL A 139 -11.91 5.48 11.51
CA VAL A 139 -12.49 5.19 10.19
C VAL A 139 -11.43 4.82 9.16
N GLU A 140 -10.28 5.50 9.18
CA GLU A 140 -9.15 5.18 8.30
C GLU A 140 -8.55 3.80 8.64
N LEU A 141 -8.42 3.49 9.93
CA LEU A 141 -7.97 2.18 10.42
C LEU A 141 -8.95 1.06 10.04
N ALA A 142 -10.26 1.31 10.20
CA ALA A 142 -11.30 0.34 9.83
C ALA A 142 -11.29 0.04 8.31
N LEU A 143 -11.06 1.06 7.48
CA LEU A 143 -10.92 0.88 6.03
C LEU A 143 -9.66 0.06 5.69
N ALA A 144 -8.54 0.30 6.37
CA ALA A 144 -7.31 -0.47 6.18
C ALA A 144 -7.47 -1.93 6.61
N GLU A 145 -8.11 -2.19 7.75
CA GLU A 145 -8.44 -3.54 8.21
C GLU A 145 -9.35 -4.27 7.22
N TYR A 146 -10.37 -3.57 6.71
CA TYR A 146 -11.25 -4.09 5.68
C TYR A 146 -10.47 -4.46 4.41
N GLN A 147 -9.58 -3.59 3.92
CA GLN A 147 -8.74 -3.88 2.76
C GLN A 147 -7.87 -5.12 2.97
N GLY A 148 -7.27 -5.28 4.14
CA GLY A 148 -6.49 -6.45 4.50
C GLY A 148 -7.30 -7.75 4.40
N LYS A 149 -8.49 -7.77 5.01
CA LYS A 149 -9.42 -8.92 4.95
C LYS A 149 -9.88 -9.22 3.52
N TYR A 150 -10.18 -8.17 2.75
CA TYR A 150 -10.62 -8.28 1.37
C TYR A 150 -9.51 -8.87 0.49
N MET A 151 -8.28 -8.34 0.57
CA MET A 151 -7.12 -8.86 -0.14
C MET A 151 -6.86 -10.33 0.21
N ALA A 152 -6.84 -10.68 1.50
CA ALA A 152 -6.63 -12.05 1.94
C ALA A 152 -7.69 -13.01 1.40
N THR A 153 -8.95 -12.56 1.29
CA THR A 153 -10.03 -13.34 0.67
C THR A 153 -9.79 -13.58 -0.81
N ILE A 154 -9.31 -12.58 -1.55
CA ILE A 154 -8.96 -12.72 -2.97
C ILE A 154 -7.76 -13.67 -3.15
N VAL A 155 -6.70 -13.48 -2.37
CA VAL A 155 -5.53 -14.37 -2.34
C VAL A 155 -5.97 -15.81 -2.13
N LYS A 156 -6.79 -16.07 -1.11
CA LYS A 156 -7.29 -17.41 -0.79
C LYS A 156 -8.00 -18.05 -1.98
N LYS A 157 -8.81 -17.28 -2.71
CA LYS A 157 -9.55 -17.77 -3.89
C LYS A 157 -8.64 -18.08 -5.08
N LEU A 158 -7.53 -17.36 -5.24
CA LEU A 158 -6.61 -17.54 -6.36
C LEU A 158 -5.58 -18.65 -6.12
N VAL A 159 -5.12 -18.82 -4.88
CA VAL A 159 -4.09 -19.82 -4.53
C VAL A 159 -4.67 -21.22 -4.31
N HIS A 160 -5.90 -21.31 -3.83
CA HIS A 160 -6.58 -22.59 -3.55
C HIS A 160 -7.73 -22.89 -4.53
N GLY A 161 -7.72 -22.24 -5.70
CA GLY A 161 -8.70 -22.44 -6.77
C GLY A 161 -8.42 -23.68 -7.61
#